data_AF-A0A0P7UMH7-F1
#
_entry.id   AF-A0A0P7UMH7-F1
#
_cell.length_a   1.000
_cell.length_b   1.000
_cell.length_c   1.000
_cell.angle_alpha   90.00
_cell.angle_beta   90.00
_cell.angle_gamma   90.00
#
_symmetry.space_group_name_H-M   'P 1'
#
loop_
_entity.id
_entity.type
_entity.pdbx_description
1 polymer ?
#
loop_
_entity_poly.entity_id
_entity_poly.type
_entity_poly.pdbx_seq_one_letter_code
_entity_poly.pdbx_strand_id
1 'polypeptide(L)'
;KKEFPEGSIASFQCAMGYTREQGSTKVTCSNGTWSALQLKCQKKSCGSPGEVLHGRLDLSEGVEFGAIVTAICNDGYFIVGQNSMECRENGEWSGRIPTCEAQKCKDPPTIKNGRIISIPETEFPQYGDVIEYTCNKGYHLSGNSLIACGINGEYDSQFPQCEGQPCSKPFFRSNVVLTKADWGKNSFPHGSVTTFECAPGFERKSGSGNINCTAQHWSDLTLECQKKSCGSPGEVPNGRLDLSEGDKFGATAKVICNEG
;
A
#
# COMPACT_ATOMS: atom_id res chain seq x y z
N LYS A 1 -73.58 -27.51 -19.57
CA LYS A 1 -74.49 -28.35 -18.75
C LYS A 1 -74.88 -27.53 -17.52
N LYS A 2 -76.18 -27.34 -17.24
CA LYS A 2 -76.68 -26.49 -16.14
C LYS A 2 -77.42 -27.28 -15.04
N GLU A 3 -77.29 -28.60 -15.02
CA GLU A 3 -77.91 -29.47 -14.01
C GLU A 3 -76.86 -30.45 -13.48
N PHE A 4 -76.75 -30.52 -12.15
CA PHE A 4 -75.85 -31.40 -11.42
C PHE A 4 -76.70 -32.40 -10.61
N PRO A 5 -76.63 -33.72 -10.87
CA PRO A 5 -77.41 -34.71 -10.14
C PRO A 5 -77.03 -34.78 -8.65
N GLU A 6 -77.95 -35.28 -7.83
CA GLU A 6 -77.73 -35.52 -6.39
C GLU A 6 -76.43 -36.32 -6.16
N GLY A 7 -75.61 -35.89 -5.19
CA GLY A 7 -74.30 -36.50 -4.93
C GLY A 7 -73.17 -36.04 -5.86
N SER A 8 -73.42 -35.11 -6.80
CA SER A 8 -72.36 -34.48 -7.60
C SER A 8 -71.31 -33.81 -6.70
N ILE A 9 -70.04 -33.91 -7.10
CA ILE A 9 -68.90 -33.33 -6.38
C ILE A 9 -68.21 -32.30 -7.27
N ALA A 10 -68.06 -31.08 -6.76
CA ALA A 10 -67.19 -30.06 -7.35
C ALA A 10 -65.91 -29.96 -6.52
N SER A 11 -64.76 -29.88 -7.20
CA SER A 11 -63.44 -29.74 -6.56
C SER A 11 -62.87 -28.35 -6.82
N PHE A 12 -62.35 -27.72 -5.77
CA PHE A 12 -61.73 -26.40 -5.76
C PHE A 12 -60.24 -26.54 -5.43
N GLN A 13 -59.45 -25.59 -5.92
CA GLN A 13 -58.01 -25.52 -5.70
C GLN A 13 -57.64 -24.10 -5.31
N CYS A 14 -56.56 -23.93 -4.54
CA CYS A 14 -56.03 -22.61 -4.27
C CYS A 14 -55.44 -21.99 -5.55
N ALA A 15 -55.45 -20.66 -5.62
CA ALA A 15 -54.83 -19.93 -6.72
C ALA A 15 -53.31 -20.16 -6.76
N MET A 16 -52.67 -19.81 -7.88
CA MET A 16 -51.21 -19.87 -8.03
C MET A 16 -50.53 -19.06 -6.92
N GLY A 17 -49.47 -19.62 -6.33
CA GLY A 17 -48.78 -19.03 -5.17
C GLY A 17 -49.48 -19.22 -3.82
N TYR A 18 -50.62 -19.91 -3.77
CA TYR A 18 -51.30 -20.28 -2.52
C TYR A 18 -51.28 -21.80 -2.29
N THR A 19 -51.35 -22.22 -1.03
CA THR A 19 -51.46 -23.61 -0.61
C THR A 19 -52.62 -23.79 0.36
N ARG A 20 -53.13 -25.02 0.49
CA ARG A 20 -54.23 -25.34 1.40
C ARG A 20 -53.74 -25.26 2.85
N GLU A 21 -54.34 -24.36 3.63
CA GLU A 21 -54.12 -24.27 5.07
C GLU A 21 -55.04 -25.25 5.81
N GLN A 22 -56.35 -25.21 5.52
CA GLN A 22 -57.36 -26.03 6.19
C GLN A 22 -58.58 -26.32 5.29
N GLY A 23 -59.36 -27.35 5.64
CA GLY A 23 -60.66 -27.64 5.05
C GLY A 23 -60.68 -28.58 3.84
N SER A 24 -61.88 -28.96 3.39
CA SER A 24 -62.10 -29.83 2.24
C SER A 24 -62.00 -29.04 0.93
N THR A 25 -61.34 -29.61 -0.07
CA THR A 25 -61.33 -29.08 -1.46
C THR A 25 -62.60 -29.43 -2.23
N LYS A 26 -63.47 -30.26 -1.66
CA LYS A 26 -64.66 -30.79 -2.33
C LYS A 26 -65.92 -30.27 -1.66
N VAL A 27 -66.87 -29.86 -2.49
CA VAL A 27 -68.27 -29.62 -2.09
C VAL A 27 -69.15 -30.64 -2.80
N THR A 28 -70.13 -31.15 -2.07
CA THR A 28 -71.13 -32.11 -2.55
C THR A 28 -72.49 -31.42 -2.68
N CYS A 29 -73.21 -31.74 -3.74
CA CYS A 29 -74.61 -31.32 -3.93
C CYS A 29 -75.54 -32.28 -3.18
N SER A 30 -76.31 -31.75 -2.25
CA SER A 30 -77.31 -32.49 -1.48
C SER A 30 -78.62 -31.72 -1.37
N ASN A 31 -79.75 -32.38 -1.65
CA ASN A 31 -81.08 -31.78 -1.70
C ASN A 31 -81.14 -30.49 -2.54
N GLY A 32 -80.45 -30.48 -3.69
CA GLY A 32 -80.41 -29.32 -4.58
C GLY A 32 -79.56 -28.13 -4.08
N THR A 33 -78.81 -28.27 -2.99
CA THR A 33 -77.88 -27.25 -2.48
C THR A 33 -76.45 -27.77 -2.34
N TRP A 34 -75.46 -26.93 -2.67
CA TRP A 34 -74.06 -27.26 -2.45
C TRP A 34 -73.70 -27.06 -0.98
N SER A 35 -72.99 -28.03 -0.41
CA SER A 35 -72.33 -27.85 0.89
C SER A 35 -71.36 -26.66 0.87
N ALA A 36 -71.22 -25.99 2.02
CA ALA A 36 -70.38 -24.81 2.14
C ALA A 36 -68.90 -25.16 1.90
N LEU A 37 -68.23 -24.39 1.03
CA LEU A 37 -66.80 -24.53 0.80
C LEU A 37 -66.03 -24.16 2.07
N GLN A 38 -65.35 -25.15 2.68
CA GLN A 38 -64.52 -24.96 3.87
C GLN A 38 -63.04 -24.71 3.54
N LEU A 39 -62.67 -24.68 2.27
CA LEU A 39 -61.29 -24.54 1.82
C LEU A 39 -60.72 -23.18 2.21
N LYS A 40 -59.73 -23.17 3.10
CA LYS A 40 -58.91 -22.00 3.44
C LYS A 40 -57.55 -22.11 2.77
N CYS A 41 -57.18 -21.07 2.05
CA CYS A 41 -55.91 -20.97 1.33
C CYS A 41 -55.04 -19.90 1.96
N GLN A 42 -53.75 -20.17 2.08
CA GLN A 42 -52.74 -19.22 2.54
C GLN A 42 -51.63 -19.09 1.49
N LYS A 43 -50.85 -18.01 1.55
CA LYS A 43 -49.70 -17.85 0.65
C LYS A 43 -48.69 -18.97 0.89
N LYS A 44 -48.04 -19.44 -0.18
CA LYS A 44 -46.87 -20.29 -0.03
C LYS A 44 -45.73 -19.48 0.59
N SER A 45 -45.01 -20.08 1.53
CA SER A 45 -43.77 -19.51 2.05
C SER A 45 -42.60 -20.03 1.22
N CYS A 46 -41.68 -19.15 0.83
CA CYS A 46 -40.42 -19.54 0.23
C CYS A 46 -39.34 -19.91 1.25
N GLY A 47 -39.66 -19.81 2.55
CA GLY A 47 -38.71 -20.08 3.63
C GLY A 47 -37.55 -19.08 3.66
N SER A 48 -36.43 -19.48 4.29
CA SER A 48 -35.25 -18.62 4.37
C SER A 48 -34.61 -18.45 2.98
N PRO A 49 -34.39 -17.21 2.51
CA PRO A 49 -33.67 -16.94 1.27
C PRO A 49 -32.16 -17.25 1.33
N GLY A 50 -31.63 -17.61 2.50
CA GLY A 50 -30.20 -17.83 2.73
C GLY A 50 -29.49 -16.59 3.28
N GLU A 51 -28.15 -16.60 3.28
CA GLU A 51 -27.31 -15.55 3.85
C GLU A 51 -26.46 -14.89 2.75
N VAL A 52 -26.29 -13.57 2.84
CA VAL A 52 -25.43 -12.79 1.94
C VAL A 52 -24.09 -12.59 2.64
N LEU A 53 -23.01 -13.19 2.09
CA LEU A 53 -21.67 -12.96 2.60
C LEU A 53 -21.30 -11.47 2.47
N HIS A 54 -20.75 -10.90 3.56
CA HIS A 54 -20.46 -9.45 3.65
C HIS A 54 -21.67 -8.54 3.44
N GLY A 55 -22.86 -9.01 3.80
CA GLY A 55 -24.08 -8.21 3.74
C GLY A 55 -25.23 -8.85 4.54
N ARG A 56 -26.44 -8.40 4.23
CA ARG A 56 -27.70 -8.94 4.78
C ARG A 56 -28.84 -8.78 3.78
N LEU A 57 -29.94 -9.51 3.98
CA LEU A 57 -31.18 -9.32 3.24
C LEU A 57 -32.16 -8.49 4.06
N ASP A 58 -32.84 -7.56 3.40
CA ASP A 58 -34.02 -6.89 3.95
C ASP A 58 -35.23 -7.82 3.80
N LEU A 59 -35.76 -8.27 4.94
CA LEU A 59 -36.91 -9.18 5.04
C LEU A 59 -38.19 -8.45 5.50
N SER A 60 -38.23 -7.13 5.41
CA SER A 60 -39.37 -6.32 5.86
C SER A 60 -40.70 -6.67 5.17
N GLU A 61 -40.66 -7.15 3.92
CA GLU A 61 -41.84 -7.62 3.17
C GLU A 61 -42.25 -9.07 3.49
N GLY A 62 -41.48 -9.76 4.35
CA GLY A 62 -41.71 -11.16 4.70
C GLY A 62 -41.10 -12.16 3.71
N VAL A 63 -41.59 -13.40 3.75
CA VAL A 63 -41.03 -14.55 2.99
C VAL A 63 -42.11 -15.36 2.26
N GLU A 64 -43.28 -14.76 2.06
CA GLU A 64 -44.42 -15.39 1.42
C GLU A 64 -44.54 -14.98 -0.05
N PHE A 65 -45.36 -15.71 -0.82
CA PHE A 65 -45.59 -15.46 -2.24
C PHE A 65 -45.79 -13.98 -2.56
N GLY A 66 -44.96 -13.47 -3.47
CA GLY A 66 -44.90 -12.08 -3.91
C GLY A 66 -43.98 -11.16 -3.08
N ALA A 67 -43.40 -11.63 -1.97
CA ALA A 67 -42.43 -10.85 -1.20
C ALA A 67 -41.13 -10.65 -2.01
N ILE A 68 -40.57 -9.44 -1.93
CA ILE A 68 -39.26 -9.11 -2.51
C ILE A 68 -38.27 -8.85 -1.39
N VAL A 69 -37.13 -9.55 -1.44
CA VAL A 69 -36.02 -9.34 -0.51
C VAL A 69 -34.85 -8.71 -1.26
N THR A 70 -34.28 -7.65 -0.69
CA THR A 70 -33.18 -6.91 -1.31
C THR A 70 -31.93 -7.03 -0.45
N ALA A 71 -30.78 -7.25 -1.07
CA ALA A 71 -29.51 -7.30 -0.37
C ALA A 71 -29.00 -5.89 -0.02
N ILE A 72 -28.37 -5.80 1.14
CA ILE A 72 -27.69 -4.62 1.67
C ILE A 72 -26.28 -5.07 2.04
N CYS A 73 -25.27 -4.55 1.37
CA CYS A 73 -23.88 -4.88 1.67
C CYS A 73 -23.39 -4.15 2.93
N ASN A 74 -22.41 -4.74 3.59
CA ASN A 74 -21.66 -4.11 4.67
C ASN A 74 -20.79 -2.98 4.11
N ASP A 75 -20.32 -2.10 4.99
CA ASP A 75 -19.39 -1.03 4.66
C ASP A 75 -18.14 -1.58 3.95
N GLY A 76 -17.75 -0.95 2.84
CA GLY A 76 -16.62 -1.39 2.02
C GLY A 76 -16.93 -2.51 1.02
N TYR A 77 -18.19 -2.93 0.93
CA TYR A 77 -18.65 -3.90 -0.04
C TYR A 77 -19.78 -3.33 -0.91
N PHE A 78 -19.88 -3.80 -2.15
CA PHE A 78 -20.89 -3.37 -3.10
C PHE A 78 -21.56 -4.56 -3.80
N ILE A 79 -22.82 -4.39 -4.20
CA ILE A 79 -23.59 -5.45 -4.85
C ILE A 79 -23.10 -5.62 -6.29
N VAL A 80 -22.86 -6.86 -6.70
CA VAL A 80 -22.53 -7.21 -8.08
C VAL A 80 -23.64 -8.06 -8.71
N GLY A 81 -24.25 -7.55 -9.77
CA GLY A 81 -25.32 -8.22 -10.49
C GLY A 81 -26.70 -8.01 -9.85
N GLN A 82 -27.49 -9.08 -9.72
CA GLN A 82 -28.85 -9.02 -9.18
C GLN A 82 -28.83 -8.73 -7.68
N ASN A 83 -29.59 -7.72 -7.25
CA ASN A 83 -29.63 -7.25 -5.87
C ASN A 83 -30.86 -7.74 -5.08
N SER A 84 -31.84 -8.36 -5.73
CA SER A 84 -33.09 -8.78 -5.09
C SER A 84 -33.56 -10.14 -5.55
N MET A 85 -34.36 -10.80 -4.71
CA MET A 85 -35.03 -12.06 -5.01
C MET A 85 -36.52 -11.92 -4.69
N GLU A 86 -37.35 -12.64 -5.44
CA GLU A 86 -38.81 -12.63 -5.32
C GLU A 86 -39.30 -14.03 -4.96
N CYS A 87 -40.22 -14.13 -4.01
CA CYS A 87 -40.85 -15.40 -3.67
C CYS A 87 -41.88 -15.80 -4.73
N ARG A 88 -41.54 -16.80 -5.55
CA ARG A 88 -42.35 -17.22 -6.70
C ARG A 88 -43.51 -18.13 -6.31
N GLU A 89 -44.41 -18.35 -7.26
CA GLU A 89 -45.62 -19.17 -7.12
C GLU A 89 -45.37 -20.65 -6.79
N ASN A 90 -44.17 -21.15 -7.06
CA ASN A 90 -43.76 -22.51 -6.72
C ASN A 90 -43.34 -22.64 -5.25
N GLY A 91 -43.20 -21.53 -4.52
CA GLY A 91 -42.67 -21.51 -3.15
C GLY A 91 -41.14 -21.51 -3.11
N GLU A 92 -40.47 -21.04 -4.17
CA GLU A 92 -39.02 -20.88 -4.21
C GLU A 92 -38.64 -19.43 -4.53
N TRP A 93 -37.51 -19.00 -3.99
CA TRP A 93 -36.95 -17.67 -4.27
C TRP A 93 -36.44 -17.58 -5.72
N SER A 94 -36.57 -16.39 -6.30
CA SER A 94 -36.12 -16.11 -7.65
C SER A 94 -34.60 -15.93 -7.73
N GLY A 95 -33.98 -16.53 -8.74
CA GLY A 95 -32.57 -16.27 -9.03
C GLY A 95 -31.63 -16.92 -8.01
N ARG A 96 -30.50 -16.26 -7.77
CA ARG A 96 -29.48 -16.68 -6.81
C ARG A 96 -29.33 -15.64 -5.72
N ILE A 97 -28.80 -16.05 -4.57
CA ILE A 97 -28.46 -15.14 -3.48
C ILE A 97 -27.55 -14.01 -4.02
N PRO A 98 -27.88 -12.73 -3.79
CA PRO A 98 -27.04 -11.61 -4.19
C PRO A 98 -25.63 -11.70 -3.60
N THR A 99 -24.65 -11.20 -4.34
CA THR A 99 -23.23 -11.20 -3.92
C THR A 99 -22.76 -9.79 -3.63
N CYS A 100 -22.10 -9.61 -2.48
CA CYS A 100 -21.39 -8.40 -2.11
C CYS A 100 -19.89 -8.62 -2.33
N GLU A 101 -19.26 -7.81 -3.18
CA GLU A 101 -17.82 -7.84 -3.42
C GLU A 101 -17.14 -6.68 -2.72
N ALA A 102 -15.93 -6.89 -2.22
CA ALA A 102 -15.15 -5.86 -1.56
C ALA A 102 -14.72 -4.78 -2.56
N GLN A 103 -14.78 -3.52 -2.13
CA GLN A 103 -14.22 -2.40 -2.87
C GLN A 103 -12.72 -2.62 -3.10
N LYS A 104 -12.27 -2.39 -4.33
CA LYS A 104 -10.88 -2.58 -4.72
C LYS A 104 -10.16 -1.24 -4.78
N CYS A 105 -8.97 -1.18 -4.19
CA CYS A 105 -8.05 -0.07 -4.38
C CYS A 105 -7.22 -0.27 -5.65
N LYS A 106 -6.65 0.82 -6.16
CA LYS A 106 -5.66 0.75 -7.23
C LYS A 106 -4.37 0.11 -6.73
N ASP A 107 -3.55 -0.39 -7.64
CA ASP A 107 -2.22 -0.87 -7.30
C ASP A 107 -1.43 0.17 -6.49
N PRO A 108 -0.82 -0.24 -5.38
CA PRO A 108 -0.02 0.66 -4.58
C PRO A 108 1.23 1.08 -5.37
N PRO A 109 1.62 2.36 -5.33
CA PRO A 109 2.79 2.83 -6.03
C PRO A 109 4.06 2.29 -5.36
N THR A 110 5.10 2.14 -6.17
CA THR A 110 6.46 1.99 -5.64
C THR A 110 6.96 3.33 -5.12
N ILE A 111 7.73 3.30 -4.04
CA ILE A 111 8.34 4.50 -3.46
C ILE A 111 9.84 4.54 -3.76
N LYS A 112 10.36 5.73 -4.08
CA LYS A 112 11.79 5.89 -4.37
C LYS A 112 12.61 5.56 -3.12
N ASN A 113 13.69 4.79 -3.28
CA ASN A 113 14.56 4.34 -2.20
C ASN A 113 13.84 3.52 -1.11
N GLY A 114 12.72 2.88 -1.45
CA GLY A 114 12.02 1.94 -0.58
C GLY A 114 11.35 0.84 -1.39
N ARG A 115 10.61 -0.01 -0.69
CA ARG A 115 9.89 -1.16 -1.27
C ARG A 115 8.71 -1.55 -0.40
N ILE A 116 7.74 -2.24 -1.00
CA ILE A 116 6.67 -2.93 -0.28
C ILE A 116 7.24 -4.25 0.25
N ILE A 117 6.96 -4.57 1.51
CA ILE A 117 7.38 -5.83 2.16
C ILE A 117 6.21 -6.74 2.50
N SER A 118 4.99 -6.21 2.54
CA SER A 118 3.76 -6.95 2.78
C SER A 118 2.64 -6.36 1.94
N ILE A 119 1.99 -7.21 1.13
CA ILE A 119 0.81 -6.89 0.32
C ILE A 119 0.02 -8.19 0.10
N PRO A 120 -1.33 -8.15 0.07
CA PRO A 120 -2.14 -9.33 -0.24
C PRO A 120 -1.78 -9.97 -1.59
N GLU A 121 -1.85 -11.31 -1.66
CA GLU A 121 -1.65 -12.09 -2.90
C GLU A 121 -2.92 -12.08 -3.79
N THR A 122 -3.48 -10.90 -4.01
CA THR A 122 -4.63 -10.67 -4.89
C THR A 122 -4.20 -9.80 -6.07
N GLU A 123 -4.99 -9.78 -7.14
CA GLU A 123 -4.72 -8.90 -8.29
C GLU A 123 -4.74 -7.42 -7.88
N PHE A 124 -5.65 -7.05 -6.96
CA PHE A 124 -5.77 -5.71 -6.38
C PHE A 124 -6.07 -5.80 -4.88
N PRO A 125 -5.53 -4.88 -4.05
CA PRO A 125 -5.92 -4.77 -2.64
C PRO A 125 -7.41 -4.47 -2.49
N GLN A 126 -8.05 -5.13 -1.54
CA GLN A 126 -9.46 -5.00 -1.21
C GLN A 126 -9.67 -4.21 0.08
N TYR A 127 -10.87 -3.70 0.29
CA TYR A 127 -11.24 -2.98 1.50
C TYR A 127 -10.76 -3.70 2.78
N GLY A 128 -10.02 -2.97 3.61
CA GLY A 128 -9.45 -3.48 4.86
C GLY A 128 -8.06 -4.14 4.72
N ASP A 129 -7.60 -4.43 3.51
CA ASP A 129 -6.24 -4.91 3.28
C ASP A 129 -5.21 -3.84 3.66
N VAL A 130 -4.09 -4.28 4.26
CA VAL A 130 -3.01 -3.41 4.74
C VAL A 130 -1.73 -3.71 3.99
N ILE A 131 -1.05 -2.64 3.57
CA ILE A 131 0.19 -2.68 2.80
C ILE A 131 1.30 -2.09 3.65
N GLU A 132 2.42 -2.81 3.74
CA GLU A 132 3.58 -2.37 4.52
C GLU A 132 4.74 -1.94 3.64
N TYR A 133 5.22 -0.72 3.87
CA TYR A 133 6.37 -0.14 3.20
C TYR A 133 7.60 -0.12 4.11
N THR A 134 8.77 -0.26 3.49
CA THR A 134 10.06 -0.07 4.15
C THR A 134 11.01 0.72 3.27
N CYS A 135 11.99 1.37 3.89
CA CYS A 135 13.03 2.10 3.18
C CYS A 135 14.28 1.24 2.99
N ASN A 136 15.01 1.51 1.90
CA ASN A 136 16.30 0.92 1.65
C ASN A 136 17.30 1.37 2.72
N LYS A 137 18.38 0.60 2.90
CA LYS A 137 19.43 0.93 3.87
C LYS A 137 19.96 2.36 3.69
N GLY A 138 20.10 3.08 4.80
CA GLY A 138 20.57 4.48 4.83
C GLY A 138 19.47 5.52 4.57
N TYR A 139 18.22 5.09 4.37
CA TYR A 139 17.04 5.94 4.29
C TYR A 139 16.13 5.67 5.48
N HIS A 140 15.45 6.72 5.95
CA HIS A 140 14.45 6.68 7.00
C HIS A 140 13.05 6.89 6.41
N LEU A 141 12.06 6.19 6.95
CA LEU A 141 10.68 6.28 6.49
C LEU A 141 9.97 7.48 7.12
N SER A 142 9.49 8.39 6.28
CA SER A 142 8.73 9.58 6.64
C SER A 142 7.26 9.35 6.26
N GLY A 143 6.36 9.42 7.25
CA GLY A 143 4.94 9.09 7.08
C GLY A 143 4.55 7.75 7.71
N ASN A 144 3.40 7.20 7.30
CA ASN A 144 2.89 5.93 7.82
C ASN A 144 3.46 4.76 7.02
N SER A 145 4.05 3.77 7.69
CA SER A 145 4.56 2.56 7.04
C SER A 145 3.46 1.57 6.65
N LEU A 146 2.27 1.68 7.27
CA LEU A 146 1.12 0.81 7.05
C LEU A 146 -0.02 1.61 6.41
N ILE A 147 -0.41 1.24 5.20
CA ILE A 147 -1.48 1.93 4.46
C ILE A 147 -2.61 0.93 4.21
N ALA A 148 -3.85 1.30 4.56
CA ALA A 148 -5.01 0.42 4.38
C ALA A 148 -5.87 0.85 3.17
N CYS A 149 -6.46 -0.13 2.48
CA CYS A 149 -7.44 0.14 1.45
C CYS A 149 -8.78 0.59 2.06
N GLY A 150 -9.20 1.81 1.76
CA GLY A 150 -10.39 2.44 2.31
C GLY A 150 -11.69 2.07 1.58
N ILE A 151 -12.81 2.44 2.21
CA ILE A 151 -14.18 2.14 1.77
C ILE A 151 -14.53 2.63 0.37
N ASN A 152 -13.87 3.70 -0.09
CA ASN A 152 -14.12 4.29 -1.40
C ASN A 152 -13.18 3.78 -2.50
N GLY A 153 -12.29 2.83 -2.19
CA GLY A 153 -11.23 2.37 -3.11
C GLY A 153 -10.04 3.33 -3.18
N GLU A 154 -9.96 4.26 -2.23
CA GLU A 154 -8.80 5.11 -1.97
C GLU A 154 -8.10 4.64 -0.70
N TYR A 155 -6.79 4.82 -0.66
CA TYR A 155 -5.99 4.51 0.53
C TYR A 155 -6.29 5.47 1.67
N ASP A 156 -6.27 4.96 2.90
CA ASP A 156 -6.61 5.69 4.12
C ASP A 156 -5.62 6.83 4.47
N SER A 157 -4.45 6.81 3.84
CA SER A 157 -3.36 7.74 4.10
C SER A 157 -2.45 7.92 2.88
N GLN A 158 -1.66 9.00 2.89
CA GLN A 158 -0.67 9.24 1.84
C GLN A 158 0.49 8.25 1.94
N PHE A 159 1.04 7.86 0.79
CA PHE A 159 2.18 6.95 0.73
C PHE A 159 3.43 7.56 1.39
N PRO A 160 4.21 6.75 2.13
CA PRO A 160 5.39 7.25 2.83
C PRO A 160 6.51 7.62 1.86
N GLN A 161 7.42 8.48 2.34
CA GLN A 161 8.62 8.88 1.62
C GLN A 161 9.87 8.38 2.32
N CYS A 162 10.87 7.95 1.54
CA CYS A 162 12.15 7.55 2.08
C CYS A 162 13.16 8.69 2.00
N GLU A 163 13.48 9.26 3.16
CA GLU A 163 14.39 10.38 3.30
C GLU A 163 15.81 9.87 3.59
N GLY A 164 16.78 10.37 2.82
CA GLY A 164 18.17 9.96 2.99
C GLY A 164 18.71 10.48 4.32
N GLN A 165 19.36 9.61 5.08
CA GLN A 165 19.93 10.01 6.36
C GLN A 165 21.22 10.83 6.17
N PRO A 166 21.50 11.78 7.08
CA PRO A 166 22.66 12.65 6.96
C PRO A 166 23.96 11.87 7.17
N CYS A 167 25.01 12.29 6.48
CA CYS A 167 26.36 11.76 6.69
C CYS A 167 27.03 12.45 7.87
N SER A 168 27.83 11.70 8.62
CA SER A 168 28.74 12.28 9.60
C SER A 168 29.92 12.95 8.91
N LYS A 169 30.68 13.79 9.64
CA LYS A 169 31.90 14.41 9.11
C LYS A 169 32.83 13.35 8.48
N PRO A 170 33.21 13.51 7.20
CA PRO A 170 34.08 12.55 6.53
C PRO A 170 35.45 12.51 7.23
N PHE A 171 35.98 11.31 7.42
CA PHE A 171 37.34 11.09 7.91
C PHE A 171 38.31 11.00 6.72
N PHE A 172 39.51 11.57 6.85
CA PHE A 172 40.44 11.71 5.72
C PHE A 172 41.92 11.59 6.13
N ARG A 173 42.80 11.46 5.14
CA ARG A 173 44.26 11.33 5.29
C ARG A 173 44.92 12.69 5.58
N SER A 174 46.12 12.69 6.14
CA SER A 174 46.82 13.90 6.62
C SER A 174 47.24 14.93 5.55
N ASN A 175 47.24 14.59 4.25
CA ASN A 175 47.64 15.48 3.16
C ASN A 175 46.48 16.23 2.47
N VAL A 176 45.26 16.05 2.95
CA VAL A 176 44.06 16.79 2.51
C VAL A 176 43.36 17.40 3.73
N VAL A 177 42.61 18.48 3.53
CA VAL A 177 41.81 19.15 4.56
C VAL A 177 40.45 19.56 4.00
N LEU A 178 39.41 19.53 4.82
CA LEU A 178 38.12 20.13 4.46
C LEU A 178 38.28 21.63 4.24
N THR A 179 37.51 22.19 3.31
CA THR A 179 37.46 23.64 3.15
C THR A 179 37.00 24.32 4.44
N LYS A 180 37.38 25.60 4.62
CA LYS A 180 37.02 26.39 5.80
C LYS A 180 35.51 26.44 6.05
N ALA A 181 34.69 26.36 4.98
CA ALA A 181 33.24 26.39 5.08
C ALA A 181 32.65 25.17 5.80
N ASP A 182 33.31 24.01 5.72
CA ASP A 182 32.82 22.74 6.24
C ASP A 182 33.58 22.25 7.47
N TRP A 183 34.67 22.91 7.86
CA TRP A 183 35.53 22.52 8.98
C TRP A 183 34.78 22.35 10.30
N GLY A 184 33.80 23.22 10.59
CA GLY A 184 32.99 23.20 11.82
C GLY A 184 31.76 22.28 11.77
N LYS A 185 31.46 21.67 10.63
CA LYS A 185 30.25 20.84 10.46
C LYS A 185 30.53 19.40 10.87
N ASN A 186 29.62 18.84 11.67
CA ASN A 186 29.68 17.44 12.09
C ASN A 186 28.65 16.54 11.39
N SER A 187 27.63 17.14 10.76
CA SER A 187 26.55 16.46 10.06
C SER A 187 26.25 17.15 8.74
N PHE A 188 26.01 16.35 7.70
CA PHE A 188 25.80 16.79 6.33
C PHE A 188 24.50 16.17 5.81
N PRO A 189 23.49 16.98 5.44
CA PRO A 189 22.24 16.47 4.87
C PRO A 189 22.46 15.57 3.65
N HIS A 190 21.55 14.64 3.41
CA HIS A 190 21.57 13.82 2.20
C HIS A 190 21.60 14.69 0.93
N GLY A 191 22.45 14.34 -0.03
CA GLY A 191 22.68 15.11 -1.24
C GLY A 191 23.69 16.26 -1.07
N SER A 192 24.23 16.47 0.13
CA SER A 192 25.28 17.47 0.35
C SER A 192 26.56 17.12 -0.41
N VAL A 193 27.21 18.14 -0.93
CA VAL A 193 28.55 18.06 -1.50
C VAL A 193 29.49 18.84 -0.60
N THR A 194 30.57 18.19 -0.15
CA THR A 194 31.66 18.86 0.58
C THR A 194 32.95 18.72 -0.21
N THR A 195 33.83 19.71 -0.07
CA THR A 195 35.07 19.77 -0.84
C THR A 195 36.29 19.63 0.07
N PHE A 196 37.26 18.86 -0.42
CA PHE A 196 38.60 18.75 0.10
C PHE A 196 39.59 19.59 -0.71
N GLU A 197 40.56 20.14 0.00
CA GLU A 197 41.73 20.83 -0.56
C GLU A 197 43.01 20.17 -0.05
N CYS A 198 44.13 20.40 -0.72
CA CYS A 198 45.40 19.90 -0.24
C CYS A 198 45.82 20.62 1.04
N ALA A 199 46.32 19.86 2.02
CA ALA A 199 46.83 20.42 3.26
C ALA A 199 47.98 21.41 3.00
N PRO A 200 48.27 22.33 3.94
CA PRO A 200 49.43 23.21 3.83
C PRO A 200 50.73 22.45 3.52
N GLY A 201 51.51 22.95 2.56
CA GLY A 201 52.72 22.27 2.06
C GLY A 201 52.49 21.26 0.93
N PHE A 202 51.22 21.00 0.57
CA PHE A 202 50.84 20.14 -0.56
C PHE A 202 50.13 20.93 -1.66
N GLU A 203 50.18 20.42 -2.88
CA GLU A 203 49.49 20.92 -4.06
C GLU A 203 48.72 19.81 -4.77
N ARG A 204 47.70 20.19 -5.53
CA ARG A 204 46.87 19.24 -6.28
C ARG A 204 47.71 18.65 -7.41
N LYS A 205 47.79 17.31 -7.43
CA LYS A 205 48.37 16.53 -8.53
C LYS A 205 47.30 16.16 -9.54
N SER A 206 46.18 15.58 -9.08
CA SER A 206 45.08 15.12 -9.94
C SER A 206 43.79 14.88 -9.13
N GLY A 207 42.70 14.59 -9.83
CA GLY A 207 41.41 14.22 -9.22
C GLY A 207 40.58 15.38 -8.69
N SER A 208 39.44 15.04 -8.06
CA SER A 208 38.48 15.99 -7.51
C SER A 208 38.41 15.90 -5.99
N GLY A 209 38.37 17.07 -5.34
CA GLY A 209 38.15 17.18 -3.91
C GLY A 209 36.70 17.00 -3.48
N ASN A 210 35.76 16.95 -4.42
CA ASN A 210 34.34 16.91 -4.11
C ASN A 210 33.92 15.48 -3.77
N ILE A 211 33.25 15.33 -2.63
CA ILE A 211 32.57 14.10 -2.25
C ILE A 211 31.09 14.38 -1.95
N ASN A 212 30.24 13.42 -2.29
CA ASN A 212 28.78 13.53 -2.17
C ASN A 212 28.27 12.63 -1.05
N CYS A 213 27.35 13.13 -0.24
CA CYS A 213 26.67 12.36 0.79
C CYS A 213 25.43 11.66 0.22
N THR A 214 25.43 10.33 0.21
CA THR A 214 24.30 9.51 -0.21
C THR A 214 23.95 8.53 0.90
N ALA A 215 22.82 8.74 1.57
CA ALA A 215 22.25 7.84 2.57
C ALA A 215 23.27 7.35 3.63
N GLN A 216 23.87 8.30 4.37
CA GLN A 216 24.99 8.12 5.32
C GLN A 216 26.37 7.74 4.73
N HIS A 217 26.47 7.51 3.43
CA HIS A 217 27.73 7.11 2.80
C HIS A 217 28.31 8.24 1.95
N TRP A 218 29.59 8.53 2.17
CA TRP A 218 30.35 9.43 1.31
C TRP A 218 30.86 8.71 0.07
N SER A 219 30.82 9.38 -1.08
CA SER A 219 31.56 8.91 -2.26
C SER A 219 33.07 8.94 -2.01
N ASP A 220 33.81 8.10 -2.73
CA ASP A 220 35.26 8.05 -2.62
C ASP A 220 35.92 9.38 -2.99
N LEU A 221 36.91 9.78 -2.18
CA LEU A 221 37.74 10.95 -2.46
C LEU A 221 38.80 10.60 -3.50
N THR A 222 38.78 11.28 -4.64
CA THR A 222 39.73 11.06 -5.74
C THR A 222 40.88 12.06 -5.76
N LEU A 223 40.89 13.06 -4.88
CA LEU A 223 41.92 14.10 -4.83
C LEU A 223 43.28 13.51 -4.44
N GLU A 224 44.24 13.62 -5.36
CA GLU A 224 45.65 13.33 -5.08
C GLU A 224 46.42 14.63 -4.81
N CYS A 225 47.09 14.68 -3.66
CA CYS A 225 47.93 15.80 -3.26
C CYS A 225 49.40 15.36 -3.15
N GLN A 226 50.29 16.14 -3.76
CA GLN A 226 51.74 15.94 -3.69
C GLN A 226 52.40 17.09 -2.92
N LYS A 227 53.59 16.83 -2.36
CA LYS A 227 54.36 17.88 -1.67
C LYS A 227 54.78 18.96 -2.67
N LYS A 228 54.59 20.22 -2.31
CA LYS A 228 55.14 21.36 -3.08
C LYS A 228 56.67 21.29 -3.08
N SER A 229 57.29 21.67 -4.20
CA SER A 229 58.74 21.96 -4.22
C SER A 229 58.97 23.35 -3.62
N CYS A 230 59.96 23.45 -2.74
CA CYS A 230 60.40 24.70 -2.14
C CYS A 230 61.41 25.45 -3.02
N GLY A 231 61.83 24.86 -4.15
CA GLY A 231 62.89 25.39 -5.00
C GLY A 231 64.27 25.32 -4.33
N SER A 232 65.28 25.90 -5.00
CA SER A 232 66.63 25.97 -4.44
C SER A 232 66.72 27.08 -3.38
N PRO A 233 67.26 26.83 -2.17
CA PRO A 233 67.34 27.83 -1.09
C PRO A 233 68.31 29.01 -1.33
N GLY A 234 68.87 29.14 -2.54
CA GLY A 234 69.86 30.16 -2.88
C GLY A 234 71.29 29.79 -2.46
N GLU A 235 72.26 30.64 -2.79
CA GLU A 235 73.67 30.44 -2.42
C GLU A 235 73.92 30.87 -0.97
N VAL A 236 74.77 30.12 -0.26
CA VAL A 236 75.19 30.44 1.12
C VAL A 236 76.60 31.03 1.09
N PRO A 237 76.80 32.28 1.54
CA PRO A 237 78.14 32.86 1.67
C PRO A 237 79.02 32.05 2.63
N ASN A 238 80.25 31.74 2.22
CA ASN A 238 81.23 30.99 3.03
C ASN A 238 80.75 29.59 3.49
N GLY A 239 79.89 28.94 2.70
CA GLY A 239 79.46 27.58 2.95
C GLY A 239 78.79 26.94 1.74
N ARG A 240 78.27 25.73 1.92
CA ARG A 240 77.44 25.03 0.93
C ARG A 240 76.22 24.40 1.59
N LEU A 241 75.16 24.22 0.81
CA LEU A 241 73.96 23.51 1.25
C LEU A 241 74.07 22.04 0.88
N ASP A 242 73.81 21.17 1.84
CA ASP A 242 73.51 19.76 1.60
C ASP A 242 71.99 19.60 1.51
N LEU A 243 71.53 19.22 0.31
CA LEU A 243 70.12 19.00 -0.06
C LEU A 243 69.84 17.51 -0.31
N SER A 244 70.61 16.59 0.28
CA SER A 244 70.44 15.15 0.07
C SER A 244 69.03 14.63 0.40
N GLU A 245 68.30 15.30 1.30
CA GLU A 245 66.91 14.98 1.67
C GLU A 245 65.85 15.47 0.65
N GLY A 246 66.28 16.20 -0.39
CA GLY A 246 65.43 16.77 -1.43
C GLY A 246 64.97 18.20 -1.15
N ASP A 247 64.11 18.71 -2.03
CA ASP A 247 63.65 20.11 -2.07
C ASP A 247 62.14 20.25 -1.78
N LYS A 248 61.47 19.16 -1.39
CA LYS A 248 60.02 19.13 -1.19
C LYS A 248 59.64 19.48 0.24
N PHE A 249 58.40 19.95 0.44
CA PHE A 249 57.87 20.30 1.76
C PHE A 249 58.20 19.28 2.86
N GLY A 250 58.84 19.77 3.93
CA GLY A 250 59.33 18.98 5.06
C GLY A 250 60.75 18.41 4.91
N ALA A 251 61.45 18.66 3.80
CA ALA A 251 62.88 18.37 3.68
C ALA A 251 63.73 19.41 4.43
N THR A 252 64.88 18.99 4.98
CA THR A 252 65.79 19.87 5.71
C THR A 252 67.06 20.10 4.90
N ALA A 253 67.46 21.35 4.71
CA ALA A 253 68.75 21.70 4.15
C ALA A 253 69.78 21.87 5.28
N LYS A 254 70.92 21.18 5.18
CA LYS A 254 72.02 21.36 6.15
C LYS A 254 73.02 22.35 5.58
N VAL A 255 73.37 23.38 6.37
CA VAL A 255 74.43 24.32 6.02
C VAL A 255 75.76 23.74 6.46
N ILE A 256 76.70 23.61 5.54
CA ILE A 256 78.09 23.22 5.81
C ILE A 256 78.94 24.46 5.60
N CYS A 257 79.44 25.04 6.70
CA CYS A 257 80.35 26.18 6.64
C CYS A 257 81.73 25.73 6.16
N ASN A 258 82.41 26.60 5.40
CA ASN A 258 83.82 26.41 5.09
C ASN A 258 84.65 26.70 6.36
N GLU A 259 85.74 25.97 6.56
CA GLU A 259 86.63 26.21 7.71
C GLU A 259 87.32 27.57 7.58
N GLY A 260 87.10 28.45 8.57
CA GLY A 260 87.61 29.83 8.61
C GLY A 260 86.89 30.68 9.64
#